data_AF-A0A3P2RI85-F1
#
_entry.id   AF-A0A3P2RI85-F1
#
_cell.length_a   1.000
_cell.length_b   1.000
_cell.length_c   1.000
_cell.angle_alpha   90.00
_cell.angle_beta   90.00
_cell.angle_gamma   90.00
#
_symmetry.space_group_name_H-M   'P 1'
#
loop_
_entity.id
_entity.type
_entity.pdbx_description
1 polymer ?
#
loop_
_entity_poly.entity_id
_entity_poly.type
_entity_poly.pdbx_seq_one_letter_code
_entity_poly.pdbx_strand_id
1 'polypeptide(L)'
;MKKKIIALSMLVGLGMALGTIMIQRHYQEKQEVKTVSDQYYAAAKKENQKSGVKDYLKPAAPDNSDITIYRSKQNNKYYFIKSKEVGIDTKSPIVVNRKGQLLGKSVYIPSYDTKKIKYKPYVHYYEVDLSKNNHSVTLVDHKKIEGHIGSKVYESHKYNVKHAVKSRREITQSQISKNPHLLNAAIIYYGYSEISQSIGRWNELAESSSGWKVYIDKNGRHLAYENRHAKQSDLKLRPNEYRIQGNQVTYESFIVHSNGEVMKKTVSLQTILNYVNRDQDRVAEVYKMEHEISIENLK
;
A
#
# COMPACT_ATOMS: atom_id res chain seq x y z
N MET A 1 -71.57 -24.42 -4.33
CA MET A 1 -70.73 -23.21 -4.22
C MET A 1 -69.66 -23.27 -3.12
N LYS A 2 -70.00 -23.64 -1.86
CA LYS A 2 -69.04 -23.64 -0.73
C LYS A 2 -67.72 -24.39 -0.97
N LYS A 3 -67.74 -25.58 -1.58
CA LYS A 3 -66.51 -26.37 -1.86
C LYS A 3 -65.55 -25.69 -2.86
N LYS A 4 -66.06 -24.95 -3.85
CA LYS A 4 -65.22 -24.22 -4.83
C LYS A 4 -64.55 -23.00 -4.21
N ILE A 5 -65.23 -22.32 -3.28
CA ILE A 5 -64.70 -21.16 -2.55
C ILE A 5 -63.57 -21.59 -1.59
N ILE A 6 -63.76 -22.71 -0.87
CA ILE A 6 -62.74 -23.26 0.05
C ILE A 6 -61.46 -23.70 -0.71
N ALA A 7 -61.61 -24.35 -1.87
CA ALA A 7 -60.47 -24.75 -2.70
C ALA A 7 -59.69 -23.55 -3.25
N LEU A 8 -60.40 -22.48 -3.66
CA LEU A 8 -59.77 -21.25 -4.16
C LEU A 8 -59.03 -20.51 -3.03
N SER A 9 -59.60 -20.43 -1.83
CA SER A 9 -58.92 -19.83 -0.67
C SER A 9 -57.67 -20.62 -0.23
N MET A 10 -57.68 -21.96 -0.32
CA MET A 10 -56.50 -22.79 -0.02
C MET A 10 -55.39 -22.60 -1.05
N LEU A 11 -55.73 -22.52 -2.34
CA LEU A 11 -54.76 -22.25 -3.42
C LEU A 11 -54.11 -20.86 -3.29
N VAL A 12 -54.90 -19.84 -2.96
CA VAL A 12 -54.40 -18.48 -2.73
C VAL A 12 -53.51 -18.43 -1.47
N GLY A 13 -53.89 -19.12 -0.39
CA GLY A 13 -53.06 -19.25 0.81
C GLY A 13 -51.73 -19.98 0.55
N LEU A 14 -51.75 -21.06 -0.24
CA LEU A 14 -50.54 -21.80 -0.63
C LEU A 14 -49.62 -20.96 -1.53
N GLY A 15 -50.19 -20.20 -2.46
CA GLY A 15 -49.44 -19.29 -3.33
C GLY A 15 -48.75 -18.16 -2.54
N MET A 16 -49.44 -17.57 -1.56
CA MET A 16 -48.84 -16.57 -0.67
C MET A 16 -47.73 -17.17 0.20
N ALA A 17 -47.92 -18.37 0.76
CA ALA A 17 -46.91 -19.06 1.55
C ALA A 17 -45.65 -19.42 0.74
N LEU A 18 -45.82 -19.89 -0.51
CA LEU A 18 -44.69 -20.16 -1.41
C LEU A 18 -43.97 -18.86 -1.80
N GLY A 19 -44.72 -17.78 -2.03
CA GLY A 19 -44.17 -16.45 -2.31
C GLY A 19 -43.30 -15.93 -1.16
N THR A 20 -43.77 -16.01 0.09
CA THR A 20 -43.01 -15.57 1.26
C THR A 20 -41.76 -16.42 1.49
N ILE A 21 -41.84 -17.74 1.29
CA ILE A 21 -40.67 -18.64 1.38
C ILE A 21 -39.62 -18.27 0.33
N MET A 22 -40.02 -17.99 -0.92
CA MET A 22 -39.09 -17.59 -1.98
C MET A 22 -38.43 -16.24 -1.69
N ILE A 23 -39.19 -15.25 -1.20
CA ILE A 23 -38.65 -13.94 -0.81
C ILE A 23 -37.64 -14.09 0.34
N GLN A 24 -37.99 -14.87 1.36
CA GLN A 24 -37.13 -15.09 2.51
C GLN A 24 -35.83 -15.81 2.12
N ARG A 25 -35.93 -16.82 1.25
CA ARG A 25 -34.77 -17.54 0.71
C ARG A 25 -33.87 -16.62 -0.12
N HIS A 26 -34.46 -15.78 -0.97
CA HIS A 26 -33.70 -14.80 -1.75
C HIS A 26 -32.99 -13.76 -0.87
N TYR A 27 -33.65 -13.31 0.20
CA TYR A 27 -33.05 -12.40 1.16
C TYR A 27 -31.89 -13.04 1.91
N GLN A 28 -32.05 -14.29 2.37
CA GLN A 28 -30.98 -15.06 3.02
C GLN A 28 -29.78 -15.23 2.07
N GLU A 29 -30.02 -15.60 0.81
CA GLU A 29 -28.94 -15.77 -0.17
C GLU A 29 -28.16 -14.48 -0.42
N LYS A 30 -28.85 -13.32 -0.49
CA LYS A 30 -28.17 -12.01 -0.57
C LYS A 30 -27.29 -11.71 0.64
N GLN A 31 -27.74 -12.04 1.85
CA GLN A 31 -26.96 -11.83 3.07
C GLN A 31 -25.74 -12.77 3.13
N GLU A 32 -25.90 -14.02 2.71
CA GLU A 32 -24.81 -14.99 2.60
C GLU A 32 -23.75 -14.51 1.58
N VAL A 33 -24.17 -14.14 0.37
CA VAL A 33 -23.29 -13.58 -0.67
C VAL A 33 -22.53 -12.37 -0.16
N LYS A 34 -23.22 -11.45 0.52
CA LYS A 34 -22.58 -10.28 1.13
C LYS A 34 -21.53 -10.68 2.16
N THR A 35 -21.88 -11.61 3.05
CA THR A 35 -20.96 -12.10 4.10
C THR A 35 -19.71 -12.74 3.48
N VAL A 36 -19.89 -13.61 2.49
CA VAL A 36 -18.78 -14.27 1.77
C VAL A 36 -17.88 -13.23 1.09
N SER A 37 -18.48 -12.26 0.40
CA SER A 37 -17.75 -11.18 -0.26
C SER A 37 -16.96 -10.33 0.74
N ASP A 38 -17.56 -9.96 1.87
CA ASP A 38 -16.92 -9.14 2.90
C ASP A 38 -15.73 -9.88 3.54
N GLN A 39 -15.86 -11.18 3.81
CA GLN A 39 -14.76 -12.00 4.34
C GLN A 39 -13.59 -12.09 3.35
N TYR A 40 -13.90 -12.29 2.06
CA TYR A 40 -12.88 -12.31 1.01
C TYR A 40 -12.10 -11.00 0.93
N TYR A 41 -12.80 -9.85 0.86
CA TYR A 41 -12.12 -8.55 0.78
C TYR A 41 -11.33 -8.23 2.05
N ALA A 42 -11.82 -8.62 3.23
CA ALA A 42 -11.07 -8.49 4.48
C ALA A 42 -9.78 -9.32 4.47
N ALA A 43 -9.83 -10.55 3.94
CA ALA A 43 -8.65 -11.41 3.80
C ALA A 43 -7.66 -10.85 2.77
N ALA A 44 -8.13 -10.42 1.60
CA ALA A 44 -7.30 -9.83 0.55
C ALA A 44 -6.56 -8.57 1.04
N LYS A 45 -7.23 -7.74 1.85
CA LYS A 45 -6.60 -6.56 2.49
C LYS A 45 -5.47 -6.95 3.45
N LYS A 46 -5.68 -7.98 4.30
CA LYS A 46 -4.66 -8.47 5.25
C LYS A 46 -3.46 -9.10 4.54
N GLU A 47 -3.70 -9.84 3.46
CA GLU A 47 -2.62 -10.47 2.68
C GLU A 47 -1.77 -9.43 1.95
N ASN A 48 -2.38 -8.34 1.47
CA ASN A 48 -1.66 -7.27 0.79
C ASN A 48 -0.62 -6.60 1.71
N GLN A 49 -0.93 -6.44 3.00
CA GLN A 49 -0.02 -5.87 4.00
C GLN A 49 1.23 -6.72 4.29
N LYS A 50 1.30 -7.98 3.83
CA LYS A 50 2.41 -8.90 4.12
C LYS A 50 3.42 -9.05 2.97
N SER A 51 3.17 -8.49 1.78
CA SER A 51 3.99 -8.75 0.59
C SER A 51 4.49 -7.45 -0.06
N GLY A 52 5.79 -7.18 0.01
CA GLY A 52 6.45 -6.05 -0.67
C GLY A 52 6.46 -6.14 -2.21
N VAL A 53 5.79 -7.13 -2.80
CA VAL A 53 5.54 -7.19 -4.26
C VAL A 53 4.33 -6.33 -4.63
N LYS A 54 3.46 -5.99 -3.66
CA LYS A 54 2.17 -5.34 -3.90
C LYS A 54 2.19 -3.82 -3.74
N ASP A 55 3.36 -3.20 -3.61
CA ASP A 55 3.51 -1.75 -3.43
C ASP A 55 2.82 -0.94 -4.54
N TYR A 56 2.69 -1.52 -5.73
CA TYR A 56 2.11 -0.91 -6.93
C TYR A 56 0.64 -1.29 -7.19
N LEU A 57 0.05 -2.16 -6.37
CA LEU A 57 -1.29 -2.71 -6.56
C LEU A 57 -2.18 -2.34 -5.37
N LYS A 58 -3.42 -1.94 -5.63
CA LYS A 58 -4.41 -1.82 -4.57
C LYS A 58 -4.87 -3.22 -4.14
N PRO A 59 -5.24 -3.44 -2.86
CA PRO A 59 -5.93 -4.66 -2.48
C PRO A 59 -7.22 -4.83 -3.27
N ALA A 60 -7.59 -6.08 -3.53
CA ALA A 60 -8.90 -6.40 -4.11
C ALA A 60 -10.00 -5.79 -3.26
N ALA A 61 -10.95 -5.12 -3.92
CA ALA A 61 -12.05 -4.40 -3.31
C ALA A 61 -13.25 -4.40 -4.30
N PRO A 62 -14.49 -4.18 -3.80
CA PRO A 62 -15.70 -4.23 -4.62
C PRO A 62 -15.68 -3.33 -5.88
N ASP A 63 -14.90 -2.26 -5.86
CA ASP A 63 -14.81 -1.25 -6.92
C ASP A 63 -13.68 -1.52 -7.93
N ASN A 64 -12.80 -2.48 -7.66
CA ASN A 64 -11.58 -2.69 -8.46
C ASN A 64 -11.31 -4.14 -8.88
N SER A 65 -12.12 -5.11 -8.44
CA SER A 65 -11.97 -6.54 -8.78
C SER A 65 -13.28 -7.16 -9.26
N ASP A 66 -13.16 -8.22 -10.07
CA ASP A 66 -14.28 -9.11 -10.37
C ASP A 66 -14.19 -10.34 -9.48
N ILE A 67 -15.28 -10.65 -8.79
CA ILE A 67 -15.51 -11.93 -8.15
C ILE A 67 -16.72 -12.63 -8.73
N THR A 68 -16.61 -13.95 -8.86
CA THR A 68 -17.72 -14.88 -9.07
C THR A 68 -17.78 -15.81 -7.88
N ILE A 69 -18.94 -15.91 -7.24
CA ILE A 69 -19.14 -16.75 -6.06
C ILE A 69 -19.99 -17.96 -6.46
N TYR A 70 -19.51 -19.14 -6.07
CA TYR A 70 -20.16 -20.42 -6.26
C TYR A 70 -20.44 -21.05 -4.90
N ARG A 71 -21.62 -21.66 -4.75
CA ARG A 71 -21.91 -22.52 -3.60
C ARG A 71 -21.28 -23.89 -3.83
N SER A 72 -20.72 -24.52 -2.80
CA SER A 72 -20.20 -25.90 -2.89
C SER A 72 -21.35 -26.89 -3.14
N LYS A 73 -21.10 -27.93 -3.95
CA LYS A 73 -22.06 -29.03 -4.16
C LYS A 73 -22.31 -29.87 -2.90
N GLN A 74 -21.30 -29.96 -2.03
CA GLN A 74 -21.28 -30.90 -0.92
C GLN A 74 -21.72 -30.28 0.40
N ASN A 75 -21.54 -28.96 0.56
CA ASN A 75 -21.85 -28.29 1.81
C ASN A 75 -22.32 -26.84 1.58
N ASN A 76 -23.55 -26.54 1.99
CA ASN A 76 -24.16 -25.22 1.80
C ASN A 76 -23.48 -24.10 2.61
N LYS A 77 -22.58 -24.42 3.54
CA LYS A 77 -21.76 -23.45 4.30
C LYS A 77 -20.39 -23.17 3.67
N TYR A 78 -20.05 -23.86 2.57
CA TYR A 78 -18.79 -23.65 1.85
C TYR A 78 -19.04 -22.95 0.53
N TYR A 79 -18.21 -21.96 0.25
CA TYR A 79 -18.26 -21.15 -0.96
C TYR A 79 -16.91 -21.15 -1.64
N PHE A 80 -16.94 -21.12 -2.97
CA PHE A 80 -15.75 -20.91 -3.80
C PHE A 80 -15.85 -19.55 -4.49
N ILE A 81 -14.76 -18.80 -4.46
CA ILE A 81 -14.66 -17.51 -5.12
C ILE A 81 -13.63 -17.62 -6.22
N LYS A 82 -14.04 -17.35 -7.46
CA LYS A 82 -13.13 -17.04 -8.55
C LYS A 82 -12.94 -15.53 -8.56
N SER A 83 -11.73 -15.06 -8.28
CA SER A 83 -11.38 -13.65 -8.31
C SER A 83 -10.48 -13.34 -9.49
N LYS A 84 -10.76 -12.25 -10.21
CA LYS A 84 -9.88 -11.68 -11.22
C LYS A 84 -9.24 -10.43 -10.66
N GLU A 85 -7.94 -10.51 -10.44
CA GLU A 85 -7.13 -9.47 -9.82
C GLU A 85 -6.08 -8.94 -10.82
N VAL A 86 -5.50 -7.77 -10.52
CA VAL A 86 -4.37 -7.25 -11.30
C VAL A 86 -3.08 -7.70 -10.66
N GLY A 87 -2.16 -8.21 -11.48
CA GLY A 87 -0.79 -8.48 -11.09
C GLY A 87 0.20 -7.73 -11.98
N ILE A 88 1.47 -7.69 -11.54
CA ILE A 88 2.58 -7.18 -12.34
C ILE A 88 2.98 -8.26 -13.34
N ASP A 89 3.05 -7.89 -14.62
CA ASP A 89 3.52 -8.81 -15.66
C ASP A 89 5.01 -9.11 -15.43
N THR A 90 5.39 -10.38 -15.58
CA THR A 90 6.78 -10.86 -15.46
C THR A 90 7.69 -10.26 -16.52
N LYS A 91 7.13 -9.68 -17.59
CA LYS A 91 7.86 -8.91 -18.61
C LYS A 91 8.17 -7.47 -18.20
N SER A 92 7.75 -7.04 -17.01
CA SER A 92 8.05 -5.70 -16.49
C SER A 92 9.55 -5.57 -16.19
N PRO A 93 10.22 -4.50 -16.63
CA PRO A 93 11.65 -4.33 -16.40
C PRO A 93 11.99 -4.12 -14.91
N ILE A 94 13.08 -4.75 -14.46
CA ILE A 94 13.57 -4.72 -13.06
C ILE A 94 14.77 -3.78 -12.98
N VAL A 95 14.81 -2.90 -11.98
CA VAL A 95 15.82 -1.86 -11.78
C VAL A 95 16.82 -2.22 -10.68
N VAL A 96 16.40 -2.91 -9.62
CA VAL A 96 17.29 -3.31 -8.50
C VAL A 96 16.85 -4.64 -7.90
N ASN A 97 17.83 -5.51 -7.62
CA ASN A 97 17.66 -6.77 -6.89
C ASN A 97 17.96 -6.55 -5.41
N ARG A 98 16.95 -6.31 -4.57
CA ARG A 98 17.13 -6.27 -3.10
C ARG A 98 17.09 -7.70 -2.57
N LYS A 99 18.01 -8.11 -1.69
CA LYS A 99 17.85 -9.40 -0.97
C LYS A 99 16.78 -9.24 0.11
N GLY A 100 15.75 -10.06 0.07
CA GLY A 100 14.73 -10.24 1.10
C GLY A 100 14.67 -11.68 1.59
N GLN A 101 13.72 -12.02 2.44
CA GLN A 101 13.48 -13.38 2.89
C GLN A 101 12.05 -13.83 2.54
N LEU A 102 11.92 -15.00 1.91
CA LEU A 102 10.65 -15.66 1.66
C LEU A 102 10.75 -17.09 2.19
N LEU A 103 9.90 -17.45 3.15
CA LEU A 103 9.91 -18.77 3.80
C LEU A 103 11.29 -19.16 4.38
N GLY A 104 11.97 -18.20 5.01
CA GLY A 104 13.30 -18.41 5.62
C GLY A 104 14.46 -18.51 4.63
N LYS A 105 14.20 -18.36 3.32
CA LYS A 105 15.24 -18.36 2.27
C LYS A 105 15.48 -16.95 1.76
N SER A 106 16.74 -16.60 1.56
CA SER A 106 17.11 -15.31 0.96
C SER A 106 16.68 -15.31 -0.52
N VAL A 107 15.78 -14.41 -0.89
CA VAL A 107 15.26 -14.25 -2.26
C VAL A 107 15.51 -12.84 -2.75
N TYR A 108 15.73 -12.66 -4.04
CA TYR A 108 15.79 -11.32 -4.62
C TYR A 108 14.36 -10.79 -4.80
N ILE A 109 14.05 -9.68 -4.13
CA ILE A 109 12.83 -8.91 -4.35
C ILE A 109 13.10 -7.98 -5.54
N PRO A 110 12.43 -8.21 -6.68
CA PRO A 110 12.58 -7.34 -7.84
C PRO A 110 11.96 -5.98 -7.54
N SER A 111 12.75 -4.92 -7.63
CA SER A 111 12.25 -3.55 -7.72
C SER A 111 12.03 -3.23 -9.20
N TYR A 112 10.80 -2.92 -9.59
CA TYR A 112 10.44 -2.68 -11.00
C TYR A 112 10.73 -1.23 -11.43
N ASP A 113 10.95 -1.02 -12.74
CA ASP A 113 10.93 0.33 -13.33
C ASP A 113 9.48 0.78 -13.35
N THR A 114 9.14 1.60 -12.37
CA THR A 114 7.80 2.11 -12.11
C THR A 114 7.21 2.94 -13.26
N LYS A 115 8.02 3.43 -14.21
CA LYS A 115 7.53 4.09 -15.44
C LYS A 115 7.10 3.10 -16.52
N LYS A 116 7.52 1.84 -16.40
CA LYS A 116 7.37 0.81 -17.44
C LYS A 116 6.71 -0.47 -16.92
N ILE A 117 6.14 -0.46 -15.72
CA ILE A 117 5.38 -1.60 -15.18
C ILE A 117 4.24 -1.91 -16.14
N LYS A 118 4.20 -3.16 -16.59
CA LYS A 118 3.07 -3.71 -17.33
C LYS A 118 2.20 -4.48 -16.37
N TYR A 119 0.90 -4.27 -16.46
CA TYR A 119 -0.08 -4.93 -15.61
C TYR A 119 -0.89 -5.93 -16.44
N LYS A 120 -1.25 -7.06 -15.84
CA LYS A 120 -2.12 -8.05 -16.48
C LYS A 120 -3.10 -8.68 -15.48
N PRO A 121 -4.24 -9.20 -15.96
CA PRO A 121 -5.16 -9.94 -15.12
C PRO A 121 -4.57 -11.29 -14.69
N TYR A 122 -4.82 -11.64 -13.43
CA TYR A 122 -4.61 -12.96 -12.87
C TYR A 122 -5.93 -13.49 -12.31
N VAL A 123 -6.12 -14.80 -12.38
CA VAL A 123 -7.28 -15.46 -11.79
C VAL A 123 -6.81 -16.28 -10.61
N HIS A 124 -7.43 -16.02 -9.47
CA HIS A 124 -7.21 -16.73 -8.22
C HIS A 124 -8.50 -17.38 -7.77
N TYR A 125 -8.36 -18.48 -7.04
CA TYR A 125 -9.49 -19.21 -6.49
C TYR A 125 -9.36 -19.28 -4.98
N TYR A 126 -10.46 -19.01 -4.29
CA TYR A 126 -10.52 -19.00 -2.84
C TYR A 126 -11.64 -19.90 -2.36
N GLU A 127 -11.39 -20.58 -1.24
CA GLU A 127 -12.42 -21.26 -0.46
C GLU A 127 -12.79 -20.39 0.73
N VAL A 128 -14.09 -20.25 0.99
CA VAL A 128 -14.65 -19.54 2.14
C VAL A 128 -15.52 -20.49 2.94
N ASP A 129 -15.12 -20.74 4.18
CA ASP A 129 -15.83 -21.60 5.13
C ASP A 129 -16.61 -20.75 6.14
N LEU A 130 -17.93 -20.68 5.98
CA LEU A 130 -18.82 -19.96 6.89
C LEU A 130 -19.20 -20.77 8.14
N SER A 131 -18.75 -22.02 8.27
CA SER A 131 -19.09 -22.84 9.44
C SER A 131 -18.25 -22.51 10.68
N LYS A 132 -17.09 -21.86 10.49
CA LYS A 132 -16.17 -21.49 11.56
C LYS A 132 -16.47 -20.09 12.09
N ASN A 133 -16.45 -19.88 13.40
CA ASN A 133 -16.69 -18.57 14.03
C ASN A 133 -15.78 -17.43 13.51
N ASN A 134 -14.59 -17.76 13.00
CA ASN A 134 -13.65 -16.80 12.44
C ASN A 134 -13.61 -16.77 10.90
N HIS A 135 -14.57 -17.43 10.23
CA HIS A 135 -14.72 -17.56 8.77
C HIS A 135 -13.39 -17.61 8.00
N SER A 136 -12.89 -18.80 7.67
CA SER A 136 -11.58 -18.90 6.99
C SER A 136 -11.70 -18.68 5.48
N VAL A 137 -10.87 -17.78 4.96
CA VAL A 137 -10.64 -17.59 3.52
C VAL A 137 -9.27 -18.17 3.17
N THR A 138 -9.24 -19.12 2.23
CA THR A 138 -8.00 -19.82 1.85
C THR A 138 -7.81 -19.78 0.35
N LEU A 139 -6.62 -19.38 -0.12
CA LEU A 139 -6.25 -19.51 -1.53
C LEU A 139 -6.10 -20.99 -1.90
N VAL A 140 -6.73 -21.41 -2.99
CA VAL A 140 -6.76 -22.80 -3.46
C VAL A 140 -6.40 -22.90 -4.93
N ASP A 141 -5.88 -24.06 -5.34
CA ASP A 141 -5.67 -24.37 -6.75
C ASP A 141 -7.03 -24.64 -7.43
N HIS A 142 -7.20 -24.16 -8.66
CA HIS A 142 -8.38 -24.45 -9.48
C HIS A 142 -8.72 -25.95 -9.51
N LYS A 143 -7.71 -26.81 -9.66
CA LYS A 143 -7.90 -28.26 -9.74
C LYS A 143 -8.50 -28.86 -8.47
N LYS A 144 -8.30 -28.22 -7.31
CA LYS A 144 -8.87 -28.71 -6.03
C LYS A 144 -10.36 -28.43 -5.92
N ILE A 145 -10.87 -27.43 -6.62
CA ILE A 145 -12.28 -27.05 -6.57
C ILE A 145 -13.05 -27.56 -7.80
N GLU A 146 -12.34 -27.93 -8.85
CA GLU A 146 -12.88 -28.57 -10.03
C GLU A 146 -13.65 -29.85 -9.63
N GLY A 147 -14.95 -29.89 -9.94
CA GLY A 147 -15.86 -30.94 -9.48
C GLY A 147 -16.68 -30.59 -8.23
N HIS A 148 -16.16 -29.77 -7.31
CA HIS A 148 -16.84 -29.32 -6.08
C HIS A 148 -17.63 -28.02 -6.25
N ILE A 149 -17.31 -27.22 -7.27
CA ILE A 149 -18.07 -26.02 -7.66
C ILE A 149 -19.51 -26.39 -8.00
N GLY A 150 -20.46 -25.84 -7.25
CA GLY A 150 -21.90 -25.94 -7.50
C GLY A 150 -22.45 -24.74 -8.25
N SER A 151 -23.64 -24.29 -7.87
CA SER A 151 -24.33 -23.19 -8.55
C SER A 151 -23.61 -21.85 -8.36
N LYS A 152 -23.53 -21.06 -9.43
CA LYS A 152 -23.14 -19.65 -9.36
C LYS A 152 -24.26 -18.87 -8.65
N VAL A 153 -23.91 -18.19 -7.57
CA VAL A 153 -24.86 -17.39 -6.75
C VAL A 153 -24.64 -15.89 -6.91
N TYR A 154 -23.45 -15.48 -7.35
CA TYR A 154 -23.12 -14.07 -7.59
C TYR A 154 -22.00 -13.92 -8.61
N GLU A 155 -22.03 -12.81 -9.36
CA GLU A 155 -20.97 -12.40 -10.26
C GLU A 155 -20.92 -10.89 -10.36
N SER A 156 -19.71 -10.34 -10.36
CA SER A 156 -19.44 -8.93 -10.53
C SER A 156 -18.61 -8.67 -11.79
N HIS A 157 -18.75 -7.45 -12.32
CA HIS A 157 -18.12 -6.99 -13.55
C HIS A 157 -17.61 -5.55 -13.35
N LYS A 158 -16.72 -5.38 -12.37
CA LYS A 158 -16.12 -4.11 -11.92
C LYS A 158 -14.59 -4.04 -12.14
N TYR A 159 -13.97 -5.09 -12.65
CA TYR A 159 -12.54 -5.14 -12.92
C TYR A 159 -12.11 -4.04 -13.88
N ASN A 160 -11.13 -3.24 -13.45
CA ASN A 160 -10.45 -2.28 -14.30
C ASN A 160 -9.02 -2.11 -13.81
N VAL A 161 -8.05 -2.28 -14.71
CA VAL A 161 -6.62 -2.11 -14.41
C VAL A 161 -6.34 -0.73 -13.82
N LYS A 162 -6.97 0.33 -14.34
CA LYS A 162 -6.79 1.70 -13.83
C LYS A 162 -7.24 1.86 -12.38
N HIS A 163 -8.28 1.14 -11.96
CA HIS A 163 -8.80 1.23 -10.61
C HIS A 163 -8.02 0.36 -9.63
N ALA A 164 -7.46 -0.75 -10.10
CA ALA A 164 -6.70 -1.70 -9.29
C ALA A 164 -5.21 -1.34 -9.12
N VAL A 165 -4.68 -0.40 -9.91
CA VAL A 165 -3.31 0.09 -9.78
C VAL A 165 -3.25 1.33 -8.88
N LYS A 166 -2.23 1.43 -8.04
CA LYS A 166 -2.01 2.66 -7.25
C LYS A 166 -1.60 3.79 -8.20
N SER A 167 -2.26 4.94 -8.08
CA SER A 167 -1.84 6.13 -8.84
C SER A 167 -0.44 6.52 -8.40
N ARG A 168 0.47 6.74 -9.37
CA ARG A 168 1.84 7.10 -9.07
C ARG A 168 1.92 8.60 -8.84
N ARG A 169 2.16 9.00 -7.59
CA ARG A 169 2.50 10.39 -7.28
C ARG A 169 4.02 10.51 -7.43
N GLU A 170 4.47 11.43 -8.26
CA GLU A 170 5.89 11.80 -8.36
C GLU A 170 6.09 13.17 -7.69
N ILE A 171 7.29 13.38 -7.13
CA ILE A 171 7.78 14.67 -6.69
C ILE A 171 8.63 15.24 -7.82
N THR A 172 8.18 16.35 -8.40
CA THR A 172 8.83 17.00 -9.53
C THR A 172 9.73 18.14 -9.07
N GLN A 173 10.70 18.50 -9.91
CA GLN A 173 11.57 19.67 -9.71
C GLN A 173 10.74 20.95 -9.50
N SER A 174 9.66 21.13 -10.26
CA SER A 174 8.79 22.29 -10.11
C SER A 174 8.09 22.31 -8.76
N GLN A 175 7.70 21.17 -8.19
CA GLN A 175 7.06 21.13 -6.88
C GLN A 175 8.04 21.53 -5.78
N ILE A 176 9.23 20.93 -5.74
CA ILE A 176 10.23 21.27 -4.71
C ILE A 176 10.75 22.70 -4.86
N SER A 177 10.81 23.27 -6.06
CA SER A 177 11.21 24.67 -6.26
C SER A 177 10.24 25.68 -5.65
N LYS A 178 8.96 25.30 -5.50
CA LYS A 178 7.89 26.15 -4.98
C LYS A 178 7.54 25.83 -3.53
N ASN A 179 8.12 24.79 -2.96
CA ASN A 179 7.78 24.29 -1.64
C ASN A 179 9.05 23.97 -0.83
N PRO A 180 9.51 24.90 0.03
CA PRO A 180 10.72 24.70 0.81
C PRO A 180 10.59 23.53 1.80
N HIS A 181 9.41 23.26 2.35
CA HIS A 181 9.21 22.11 3.24
C HIS A 181 9.43 20.78 2.49
N LEU A 182 8.85 20.64 1.29
CA LEU A 182 9.01 19.45 0.47
C LEU A 182 10.46 19.26 -0.01
N LEU A 183 11.14 20.36 -0.35
CA LEU A 183 12.56 20.36 -0.70
C LEU A 183 13.42 19.83 0.47
N ASN A 184 13.23 20.41 1.66
CA ASN A 184 13.97 20.02 2.86
C ASN A 184 13.65 18.57 3.25
N ALA A 185 12.38 18.13 3.12
CA ALA A 185 11.96 16.75 3.34
C ALA A 185 12.69 15.76 2.44
N ALA A 186 12.72 16.03 1.13
CA ALA A 186 13.42 15.16 0.18
C ALA A 186 14.93 15.08 0.45
N ILE A 187 15.55 16.21 0.80
CA ILE A 187 16.98 16.28 1.12
C ILE A 187 17.30 15.50 2.40
N ILE A 188 16.52 15.68 3.47
CA ILE A 188 16.73 15.00 4.75
C ILE A 188 16.47 13.50 4.60
N TYR A 189 15.38 13.12 3.94
CA TYR A 189 15.05 11.72 3.65
C TYR A 189 16.19 11.00 2.95
N TYR A 190 16.72 11.59 1.86
CA TYR A 190 17.87 11.05 1.15
C TYR A 190 19.13 11.03 2.01
N GLY A 191 19.30 12.02 2.87
CA GLY A 191 20.38 12.14 3.83
C GLY A 191 20.47 10.91 4.74
N TYR A 192 19.43 10.61 5.51
CA TYR A 192 19.48 9.46 6.41
C TYR A 192 19.37 8.10 5.69
N SER A 193 18.80 8.06 4.48
CA SER A 193 18.63 6.81 3.73
C SER A 193 19.87 6.37 2.96
N GLU A 194 20.60 7.31 2.33
CA GLU A 194 21.73 7.01 1.43
C GLU A 194 23.03 7.69 1.84
N ILE A 195 22.98 8.92 2.34
CA ILE A 195 24.21 9.63 2.75
C ILE A 195 24.78 9.02 4.03
N SER A 196 23.94 8.51 4.92
CA SER A 196 24.32 7.79 6.15
C SER A 196 25.31 6.65 5.93
N GLN A 197 25.30 6.00 4.76
CA GLN A 197 26.28 4.95 4.39
C GLN A 197 27.72 5.49 4.29
N SER A 198 27.87 6.77 3.98
CA SER A 198 29.17 7.46 3.88
C SER A 198 29.42 8.43 5.03
N ILE A 199 28.37 9.00 5.62
CA ILE A 199 28.45 9.98 6.72
C ILE A 199 27.49 9.49 7.81
N GLY A 200 27.95 8.59 8.68
CA GLY A 200 27.11 7.82 9.62
C GLY A 200 26.14 8.65 10.46
N ARG A 201 26.53 9.87 10.86
CA ARG A 201 25.69 10.78 11.66
C ARG A 201 24.37 11.17 11.01
N TRP A 202 24.26 11.09 9.68
CA TRP A 202 22.98 11.33 9.02
C TRP A 202 21.90 10.29 9.40
N ASN A 203 22.29 9.12 9.92
CA ASN A 203 21.35 8.12 10.43
C ASN A 203 20.56 8.60 11.66
N GLU A 204 21.09 9.57 12.44
CA GLU A 204 20.40 10.18 13.59
C GLU A 204 19.03 10.73 13.16
N LEU A 205 18.95 11.34 11.97
CA LEU A 205 17.71 11.92 11.45
C LEU A 205 16.64 10.89 11.04
N ALA A 206 16.93 9.59 11.06
CA ALA A 206 15.96 8.55 10.67
C ALA A 206 14.87 8.31 11.74
N GLU A 207 15.16 8.54 13.02
CA GLU A 207 14.30 8.19 14.16
C GLU A 207 13.60 9.41 14.79
N SER A 208 13.09 10.31 13.96
CA SER A 208 12.41 11.50 14.46
C SER A 208 10.95 11.21 14.86
N SER A 209 10.72 10.91 16.14
CA SER A 209 9.35 10.77 16.70
C SER A 209 8.60 12.10 16.80
N SER A 210 9.31 13.22 16.70
CA SER A 210 8.78 14.58 16.90
C SER A 210 8.89 15.48 15.67
N GLY A 211 9.23 14.93 14.50
CA GLY A 211 9.48 15.69 13.28
C GLY A 211 10.82 16.43 13.29
N TRP A 212 11.14 17.14 12.21
CA TRP A 212 12.48 17.70 12.01
C TRP A 212 12.48 19.22 12.14
N LYS A 213 13.61 19.75 12.63
CA LYS A 213 13.88 21.20 12.63
C LYS A 213 15.02 21.49 11.66
N VAL A 214 14.83 22.50 10.82
CA VAL A 214 15.88 23.04 9.97
C VAL A 214 16.09 24.51 10.32
N TYR A 215 17.29 24.84 10.77
CA TYR A 215 17.74 26.22 10.92
C TYR A 215 18.57 26.64 9.71
N ILE A 216 18.24 27.77 9.09
CA ILE A 216 19.02 28.35 7.99
C ILE A 216 19.91 29.44 8.56
N ASP A 217 21.22 29.26 8.46
CA ASP A 217 22.18 30.26 8.93
C ASP A 217 22.44 31.36 7.88
N LYS A 218 23.10 32.44 8.30
CA LYS A 218 23.47 33.59 7.46
C LYS A 218 24.35 33.24 6.24
N ASN A 219 24.99 32.07 6.24
CA ASN A 219 25.83 31.58 5.14
C ASN A 219 25.07 30.62 4.21
N GLY A 220 23.76 30.49 4.39
CA GLY A 220 22.88 29.61 3.63
C GLY A 220 23.02 28.13 3.98
N ARG A 221 23.62 27.79 5.14
CA ARG A 221 23.72 26.42 5.62
C ARG A 221 22.42 26.03 6.31
N HIS A 222 21.91 24.87 5.96
CA HIS A 222 20.73 24.27 6.57
C HIS A 222 21.20 23.29 7.64
N LEU A 223 20.80 23.52 8.88
CA LEU A 223 21.19 22.78 10.06
C LEU A 223 20.01 21.89 10.48
N ALA A 224 20.10 20.59 10.25
CA ALA A 224 19.02 19.63 10.44
C ALA A 224 19.10 18.90 11.79
N TYR A 225 17.95 18.78 12.46
CA TYR A 225 17.78 18.13 13.76
C TYR A 225 16.56 17.19 13.74
N GLU A 226 16.63 16.12 14.53
CA GLU A 226 15.60 15.07 14.67
C GLU A 226 14.40 15.47 15.58
N ASN A 227 14.28 16.75 15.94
CA ASN A 227 13.18 17.26 16.78
C ASN A 227 12.70 18.64 16.31
N ARG A 228 11.45 18.74 15.85
CA ARG A 228 10.85 19.98 15.31
C ARG A 228 10.74 21.11 16.34
N HIS A 229 10.76 20.76 17.63
CA HIS A 229 10.64 21.67 18.76
C HIS A 229 12.00 22.06 19.35
N ALA A 230 13.11 21.56 18.80
CA ALA A 230 14.45 21.90 19.27
C ALA A 230 14.67 23.41 19.24
N LYS A 231 14.95 24.01 20.40
CA LYS A 231 15.31 25.42 20.51
C LYS A 231 16.79 25.58 20.29
N GLN A 232 17.21 26.75 19.79
CA GLN A 232 18.62 27.04 19.54
C GLN A 232 19.51 26.88 20.79
N SER A 233 18.97 27.21 21.98
CA SER A 233 19.64 27.04 23.27
C SER A 233 19.96 25.59 23.64
N ASP A 234 19.24 24.63 23.04
CA ASP A 234 19.30 23.21 23.41
C ASP A 234 20.27 22.43 22.50
N LEU A 235 20.85 23.11 21.51
CA LEU A 235 21.70 22.53 20.47
C LEU A 235 23.16 22.42 20.97
N LYS A 236 23.44 21.39 21.77
CA LYS A 236 24.79 21.17 22.34
C LYS A 236 25.75 20.44 21.40
N LEU A 237 25.23 19.73 20.40
CA LEU A 237 26.00 18.99 19.39
C LEU A 237 25.89 19.71 18.04
N ARG A 238 26.99 19.68 17.27
CA ARG A 238 27.00 20.27 15.93
C ARG A 238 25.98 19.51 15.03
N PRO A 239 25.07 20.21 14.35
CA PRO A 239 24.03 19.58 13.52
C PRO A 239 24.60 18.72 12.39
N ASN A 240 23.76 17.85 11.84
CA ASN A 240 23.93 17.45 10.44
C ASN A 240 23.61 18.66 9.57
N GLU A 241 24.53 19.07 8.70
CA GLU A 241 24.35 20.29 7.90
C GLU A 241 24.38 20.00 6.41
N TYR A 242 23.66 20.80 5.62
CA TYR A 242 23.75 20.74 4.18
C TYR A 242 23.63 22.11 3.55
N ARG A 243 24.12 22.22 2.31
CA ARG A 243 24.09 23.46 1.52
C ARG A 243 23.46 23.17 0.17
N ILE A 244 22.58 24.06 -0.26
CA ILE A 244 21.96 24.03 -1.58
C ILE A 244 22.64 25.09 -2.44
N GLN A 245 23.24 24.68 -3.55
CA GLN A 245 23.89 25.57 -4.51
C GLN A 245 23.42 25.20 -5.92
N GLY A 246 22.52 26.02 -6.47
CA GLY A 246 21.84 25.70 -7.73
C GLY A 246 21.14 24.34 -7.64
N ASN A 247 21.58 23.38 -8.46
CA ASN A 247 21.03 22.02 -8.50
C ASN A 247 21.82 20.99 -7.66
N GLN A 248 22.77 21.44 -6.84
CA GLN A 248 23.60 20.57 -6.01
C GLN A 248 23.27 20.73 -4.53
N VAL A 249 23.33 19.61 -3.81
CA VAL A 249 23.21 19.54 -2.37
C VAL A 249 24.48 18.92 -1.81
N THR A 250 25.21 19.69 -1.01
CA THR A 250 26.40 19.23 -0.29
C THR A 250 26.01 18.91 1.13
N TYR A 251 26.08 17.63 1.48
CA TYR A 251 25.87 17.09 2.81
C TYR A 251 27.18 17.15 3.60
N GLU A 252 27.10 17.55 4.86
CA GLU A 252 28.25 17.71 5.75
C GLU A 252 27.91 17.25 7.18
N SER A 253 28.85 16.56 7.82
CA SER A 253 28.81 16.31 9.26
C SER A 253 30.22 16.09 9.79
N PHE A 254 30.43 16.39 11.08
CA PHE A 254 31.68 16.07 11.77
C PHE A 254 31.78 14.56 12.08
N ILE A 255 33.01 14.07 12.24
CA ILE A 255 33.28 12.70 12.71
C ILE A 255 33.45 12.74 14.23
N VAL A 256 32.69 11.92 14.96
CA VAL A 256 32.81 11.82 16.42
C VAL A 256 34.22 11.30 16.77
N HIS A 257 34.90 11.95 17.73
CA HIS A 257 36.27 11.65 18.18
C HIS A 257 37.42 11.95 17.20
N SER A 258 37.22 12.81 16.19
CA SER A 258 38.21 13.05 15.11
C SER A 258 38.99 14.38 15.17
N ASN A 259 39.07 15.07 16.31
CA ASN A 259 39.69 16.41 16.38
C ASN A 259 39.11 17.43 15.36
N GLY A 260 37.82 17.31 15.01
CA GLY A 260 37.12 18.27 14.17
C GLY A 260 37.16 17.98 12.67
N GLU A 261 37.54 16.77 12.25
CA GLU A 261 37.40 16.36 10.87
C GLU A 261 35.93 16.32 10.42
N VAL A 262 35.72 16.69 9.17
CA VAL A 262 34.41 16.87 8.56
C VAL A 262 34.33 16.01 7.31
N MET A 263 33.28 15.19 7.22
CA MET A 263 32.95 14.45 6.01
C MET A 263 31.98 15.27 5.17
N LYS A 264 32.19 15.25 3.85
CA LYS A 264 31.34 15.92 2.88
C LYS A 264 30.97 15.00 1.73
N LYS A 265 29.74 15.15 1.22
CA LYS A 265 29.29 14.46 0.02
C LYS A 265 28.32 15.34 -0.76
N THR A 266 28.63 15.56 -2.03
CA THR A 266 27.79 16.37 -2.92
C THR A 266 27.01 15.47 -3.88
N VAL A 267 25.71 15.73 -4.02
CA VAL A 267 24.85 15.06 -4.99
C VAL A 267 23.97 16.09 -5.70
N SER A 268 23.45 15.74 -6.87
CA SER A 268 22.47 16.59 -7.54
C SER A 268 21.07 16.41 -6.95
N LEU A 269 20.26 17.45 -7.00
CA LEU A 269 18.84 17.40 -6.61
C LEU A 269 18.06 16.42 -7.49
N GLN A 270 18.46 16.26 -8.76
CA GLN A 270 17.90 15.22 -9.64
C GLN A 270 18.22 13.81 -9.13
N THR A 271 19.40 13.57 -8.56
CA THR A 271 19.76 12.28 -7.94
C THR A 271 18.85 11.99 -6.75
N ILE A 272 18.60 12.98 -5.90
CA ILE A 272 17.69 12.90 -4.75
C ILE A 272 16.28 12.56 -5.25
N LEU A 273 15.74 13.32 -6.21
CA LEU A 273 14.41 13.07 -6.77
C LEU A 273 14.29 11.70 -7.46
N ASN A 274 15.32 11.27 -8.20
CA ASN A 274 15.34 9.96 -8.84
C ASN A 274 15.36 8.83 -7.80
N TYR A 275 15.98 9.04 -6.65
CA TYR A 275 15.98 8.08 -5.55
C TYR A 275 14.62 7.99 -4.86
N VAL A 276 14.03 9.14 -4.51
CA VAL A 276 12.72 9.22 -3.85
C VAL A 276 11.63 8.67 -4.76
N ASN A 277 11.56 9.13 -6.01
CA ASN A 277 10.50 8.73 -6.95
C ASN A 277 10.61 7.28 -7.44
N ARG A 278 11.70 6.57 -7.12
CA ARG A 278 11.87 5.16 -7.49
C ARG A 278 10.83 4.26 -6.82
N ASP A 279 10.31 4.68 -5.68
CA ASP A 279 9.49 3.87 -4.78
C ASP A 279 8.42 4.75 -4.12
N GLN A 280 7.16 4.29 -4.15
CA GLN A 280 6.02 5.09 -3.70
C GLN A 280 5.96 5.24 -2.18
N ASP A 281 6.52 4.32 -1.42
CA ASP A 281 6.56 4.45 0.03
C ASP A 281 7.54 5.57 0.44
N ARG A 282 8.63 5.74 -0.32
CA ARG A 282 9.55 6.88 -0.14
C ARG A 282 8.88 8.21 -0.48
N VAL A 283 8.11 8.23 -1.58
CA VAL A 283 7.33 9.43 -1.94
C VAL A 283 6.32 9.76 -0.84
N ALA A 284 5.60 8.76 -0.34
CA ALA A 284 4.64 8.95 0.75
C ALA A 284 5.32 9.45 2.03
N GLU A 285 6.48 8.88 2.39
CA GLU A 285 7.24 9.34 3.55
C GLU A 285 7.71 10.78 3.38
N VAL A 286 8.23 11.16 2.20
CA VAL A 286 8.65 12.56 1.96
C VAL A 286 7.47 13.54 2.04
N TYR A 287 6.28 13.18 1.54
CA TYR A 287 5.07 14.01 1.72
C TYR A 287 4.60 14.07 3.18
N LYS A 288 4.79 13.00 3.96
CA LYS A 288 4.52 13.03 5.40
C LYS A 288 5.51 13.97 6.11
N MET A 289 6.81 13.80 5.84
CA MET A 289 7.89 14.63 6.37
C MET A 289 7.73 16.12 6.03
N GLU A 290 7.18 16.45 4.85
CA GLU A 290 6.84 17.82 4.47
C GLU A 290 6.02 18.53 5.56
N HIS A 291 5.05 17.83 6.16
CA HIS A 291 4.18 18.38 7.21
C HIS A 291 4.82 18.33 8.61
N GLU A 292 5.91 17.58 8.77
CA GLU A 292 6.59 17.36 10.05
C GLU A 292 7.89 18.18 10.17
N ILE A 293 8.31 18.85 9.10
CA ILE A 293 9.46 19.77 9.08
C ILE A 293 9.05 21.18 9.50
N SER A 294 9.81 21.77 10.41
CA SER A 294 9.81 23.20 10.73
C SER A 294 11.09 23.85 10.21
N ILE A 295 10.97 24.98 9.51
CA ILE A 295 12.09 25.73 8.93
C ILE A 295 12.13 27.12 9.57
N GLU A 296 13.29 27.51 10.09
CA GLU A 296 13.50 28.83 10.71
C GLU A 296 14.83 29.45 10.27
N ASN A 297 14.85 30.77 10.11
CA ASN A 297 16.11 31.50 9.85
C ASN A 297 16.76 31.87 11.18
N LEU A 298 18.06 31.60 11.31
CA LEU A 298 18.85 32.12 12.42
C LEU A 298 19.08 33.61 12.20
N LYS A 299 18.69 34.41 13.19
CA LYS A 299 18.95 35.85 13.23
C LYS A 299 20.40 36.14 13.58
#